data_AF-C0GEX5-F1
#
_entry.id   AF-C0GEX5-F1
#
_cell.length_a   1.000
_cell.length_b   1.000
_cell.length_c   1.000
_cell.angle_alpha   90.00
_cell.angle_beta   90.00
_cell.angle_gamma   90.00
#
_symmetry.space_group_name_H-M   'P 1'
#
loop_
_entity.id
_entity.type
_entity.pdbx_description
1 polymer ?
#
loop_
_entity_poly.entity_id
_entity_poly.type
_entity_poly.pdbx_seq_one_letter_code
_entity_poly.pdbx_strand_id
1 'polypeptide(L)' 'MTEVLKYLLLVFLVVCAIFVARTRDLLAAVIIFAAYSLTMAILWLMLAAPDIAITEAAMGAGVTTFLLVATISKTRREE' A
#
# COMPACT_ATOMS: atom_id res chain seq x y z
N MET A 1 15.45 -17.19 8.81
CA MET A 1 14.62 -16.21 9.56
C MET A 1 14.03 -15.15 8.64
N THR A 2 14.82 -14.61 7.71
CA THR A 2 14.37 -13.67 6.66
C THR A 2 13.31 -14.25 5.72
N GLU A 3 13.38 -15.55 5.37
CA GLU A 3 12.39 -16.19 4.50
C GLU A 3 10.99 -16.24 5.12
N VAL A 4 10.89 -16.50 6.43
CA VAL A 4 9.60 -16.50 7.15
C VAL A 4 8.98 -15.10 7.10
N LEU A 5 9.79 -14.06 7.27
CA LEU A 5 9.33 -12.67 7.16
C LEU A 5 8.84 -12.33 5.75
N LYS A 6 9.51 -12.80 4.69
CA LYS A 6 9.05 -12.61 3.30
C LYS A 6 7.67 -13.24 3.07
N TYR A 7 7.49 -14.49 3.49
CA TYR A 7 6.20 -15.17 3.35
C TYR A 7 5.10 -14.47 4.16
N LEU A 8 5.40 -14.00 5.36
CA LEU A 8 4.46 -13.23 6.18
C LEU A 8 4.04 -11.92 5.49
N LEU A 9 5.00 -11.17 4.94
CA LEU A 9 4.74 -9.93 4.20
C LEU A 9 3.92 -10.17 2.94
N LEU A 10 4.20 -11.25 2.20
CA LEU A 10 3.40 -11.64 1.02
C LEU A 10 1.96 -11.99 1.38
N VAL A 11 1.75 -12.74 2.48
CA VAL A 11 0.40 -13.04 2.98
C VAL A 11 -0.32 -11.74 3.39
N PHE A 12 0.37 -10.85 4.09
CA PHE A 12 -0.17 -9.54 4.47
C PHE A 12 -0.57 -8.72 3.24
N LEU A 13 0.23 -8.76 2.17
CA LEU A 13 -0.05 -8.11 0.90
C LEU A 13 -1.36 -8.58 0.28
N VAL A 14 -1.58 -9.89 0.25
CA VAL A 14 -2.81 -10.51 -0.27
C VAL A 14 -4.02 -10.11 0.58
N VAL A 15 -3.86 -10.11 1.91
CA VAL A 15 -4.92 -9.67 2.82
C VAL A 15 -5.28 -8.20 2.56
N CYS A 16 -4.29 -7.31 2.50
CA CYS A 16 -4.52 -5.91 2.18
C CYS A 16 -5.24 -5.73 0.82
N ALA A 17 -4.82 -6.47 -0.22
CA ALA A 17 -5.46 -6.39 -1.53
C ALA A 17 -6.95 -6.79 -1.49
N ILE A 18 -7.29 -7.87 -0.78
CA ILE A 18 -8.68 -8.32 -0.60
C ILE A 18 -9.48 -7.27 0.18
N PHE A 19 -8.91 -6.69 1.23
CA PHE A 19 -9.57 -5.68 2.05
C PHE A 19 -9.81 -4.38 1.26
N VAL A 20 -8.83 -3.89 0.51
CA VAL A 20 -9.00 -2.71 -0.37
C VAL A 20 -10.14 -2.94 -1.35
N ALA A 21 -10.17 -4.10 -2.03
CA ALA A 21 -11.20 -4.41 -3.02
C ALA A 21 -12.62 -4.54 -2.42
N ARG A 22 -12.74 -4.78 -1.11
CA ARG A 22 -14.02 -5.01 -0.43
C ARG A 22 -14.52 -3.80 0.36
N THR A 23 -13.68 -2.78 0.54
CA THR A 23 -14.00 -1.60 1.34
C THR A 23 -14.82 -0.61 0.53
N ARG A 24 -16.00 -0.22 1.05
CA ARG A 24 -16.89 0.76 0.40
C ARG A 24 -16.54 2.22 0.71
N ASP A 25 -15.90 2.45 1.87
CA ASP A 25 -15.38 3.77 2.22
C ASP A 25 -14.05 3.99 1.47
N LEU A 26 -14.05 4.97 0.58
CA LEU A 26 -12.89 5.25 -0.28
C LEU A 26 -11.69 5.72 0.54
N LEU A 27 -11.89 6.42 1.65
CA LEU A 27 -10.78 6.86 2.50
C LEU A 27 -10.14 5.66 3.21
N ALA A 28 -10.94 4.74 3.75
CA ALA A 28 -10.45 3.51 4.34
C ALA A 28 -9.71 2.65 3.29
N ALA A 29 -10.25 2.54 2.07
CA ALA A 29 -9.58 1.85 0.97
C ALA A 29 -8.20 2.46 0.64
N VAL A 30 -8.09 3.79 0.63
CA VAL A 30 -6.81 4.50 0.41
C VAL A 30 -5.80 4.25 1.52
N ILE A 31 -6.23 4.23 2.79
CA ILE A 31 -5.34 3.93 3.92
C ILE A 31 -4.79 2.50 3.83
N ILE A 32 -5.65 1.54 3.51
CA ILE A 32 -5.22 0.13 3.35
C ILE A 32 -4.29 0.00 2.13
N PHE A 33 -4.56 0.72 1.04
CA PHE A 33 -3.69 0.78 -0.13
C PHE A 33 -2.31 1.39 0.17
N ALA A 34 -2.26 2.43 1.01
CA ALA A 34 -1.00 3.02 1.47
C ALA A 34 -0.17 2.01 2.29
N ALA A 35 -0.82 1.25 3.18
CA ALA A 35 -0.16 0.17 3.94
C ALA A 35 0.35 -0.96 3.03
N TYR A 36 -0.41 -1.31 1.99
CA TYR A 36 0.00 -2.28 0.97
C TYR A 36 1.28 -1.82 0.26
N SER A 37 1.33 -0.57 -0.21
CA SER A 37 2.52 -0.06 -0.91
C SER A 37 3.74 0.03 0.01
N LEU A 38 3.58 0.45 1.27
CA LEU A 38 4.67 0.45 2.25
C LEU A 38 5.23 -0.97 2.47
N THR A 39 4.36 -1.97 2.53
CA THR A 39 4.76 -3.38 2.66
C THR A 39 5.56 -3.83 1.43
N MET A 40 5.15 -3.39 0.23
CA MET A 40 5.91 -3.65 -1.00
C MET A 40 7.31 -3.00 -0.96
N ALA A 41 7.42 -1.75 -0.49
CA ALA A 41 8.71 -1.09 -0.34
C ALA A 41 9.67 -1.87 0.58
N ILE A 42 9.14 -2.44 1.67
CA ILE A 42 9.92 -3.31 2.57
C ILE A 42 10.37 -4.59 1.84
N LEU A 43 9.49 -5.20 1.03
CA LEU A 43 9.86 -6.37 0.22
C LEU A 43 10.98 -6.04 -0.79
N TRP A 44 10.91 -4.89 -1.47
CA TRP A 44 11.97 -4.46 -2.38
C TRP A 44 13.33 -4.31 -1.69
N LEU A 45 13.32 -3.78 -0.46
CA LEU A 45 14.53 -3.70 0.35
C LEU A 45 15.09 -5.10 0.68
N MET A 46 14.22 -6.06 0.99
CA MET A 46 14.61 -7.45 1.23
C MET A 46 15.09 -8.19 -0.02
N LEU A 47 14.70 -7.76 -1.21
CA LEU A 47 15.16 -8.27 -2.50
C LEU A 47 16.47 -7.61 -2.97
N ALA A 48 17.13 -6.81 -2.11
CA ALA A 48 18.34 -6.06 -2.45
C ALA A 48 18.15 -5.05 -3.58
N ALA A 49 16.93 -4.49 -3.71
CA ALA A 49 16.59 -3.41 -4.65
C ALA A 49 16.27 -2.10 -3.89
N PRO A 50 17.28 -1.43 -3.31
CA PRO A 50 17.06 -0.24 -2.47
C PRO A 50 16.54 0.97 -3.26
N ASP A 51 16.95 1.12 -4.52
CA ASP A 51 16.51 2.24 -5.37
C ASP A 51 15.00 2.17 -5.61
N ILE A 52 14.51 0.97 -5.95
CA ILE A 52 13.08 0.70 -6.15
C ILE A 52 12.32 0.89 -4.84
N ALA A 53 12.85 0.40 -3.72
CA ALA A 53 12.23 0.53 -2.40
C ALA A 53 11.98 1.99 -2.00
N ILE A 54 12.96 2.88 -2.22
CA ILE A 54 12.82 4.31 -1.90
C ILE A 54 11.78 4.96 -2.80
N THR A 55 11.79 4.66 -4.10
CA THR A 55 10.82 5.22 -5.05
C THR A 55 9.39 4.75 -4.75
N GLU A 56 9.21 3.49 -4.38
CA GLU A 56 7.91 2.93 -4.02
C GLU A 56 7.37 3.55 -2.72
N ALA A 57 8.23 3.70 -1.70
CA ALA A 57 7.85 4.34 -0.45
C ALA A 57 7.43 5.82 -0.66
N ALA A 58 8.14 6.55 -1.51
CA ALA A 58 7.82 7.94 -1.83
C ALA A 58 6.54 8.07 -2.66
N MET A 59 6.39 7.25 -3.71
CA MET A 59 5.26 7.35 -4.63
C MET A 59 3.99 6.74 -4.04
N GLY A 60 4.02 5.51 -3.54
CA GLY A 60 2.80 4.82 -3.16
C GLY A 60 2.24 5.25 -1.81
N ALA A 61 3.06 5.30 -0.76
CA ALA A 61 2.61 5.77 0.55
C ALA A 61 2.49 7.31 0.63
N GLY A 62 3.33 8.04 -0.11
CA GLY A 62 3.34 9.50 -0.13
C GLY A 62 2.40 10.11 -1.16
N VAL A 63 2.85 10.18 -2.42
CA VAL A 63 2.19 10.97 -3.48
C VAL A 63 0.82 10.41 -3.85
N THR A 64 0.71 9.10 -4.11
CA THR A 64 -0.53 8.46 -4.53
C THR A 64 -1.60 8.54 -3.45
N THR A 65 -1.25 8.29 -2.19
CA THR A 65 -2.17 8.48 -1.04
C THR A 65 -2.67 9.92 -0.99
N PHE A 66 -1.78 10.90 -1.10
CA PHE A 66 -2.16 12.32 -1.07
C PHE A 66 -3.11 12.69 -2.20
N LEU A 67 -2.80 12.25 -3.44
CA LEU A 67 -3.65 12.51 -4.60
C LEU A 67 -5.02 11.85 -4.47
N LEU A 68 -5.09 10.61 -3.99
CA LEU A 68 -6.36 9.91 -3.79
C LEU A 68 -7.21 10.59 -2.71
N VAL A 69 -6.61 11.00 -1.59
CA VAL A 69 -7.31 11.77 -0.54
C VAL A 69 -7.79 13.12 -1.08
N ALA A 70 -6.97 13.83 -1.86
CA ALA A 70 -7.34 15.10 -2.46
C ALA A 70 -8.51 14.93 -3.46
N THR A 71 -8.50 13.88 -4.27
CA THR A 71 -9.62 13.55 -5.17
C THR A 71 -10.89 13.22 -4.39
N ILE A 72 -10.81 12.36 -3.37
CA ILE A 72 -11.94 12.00 -2.50
C ILE A 72 -12.53 13.25 -1.83
N SER A 73 -11.69 14.20 -1.41
CA SER A 73 -12.17 15.46 -0.81
C SER A 73 -13.02 16.31 -1.76
N LYS A 74 -12.84 16.14 -3.07
CA LYS A 74 -13.62 16.82 -4.12
C LYS A 74 -14.72 15.95 -4.72
N THR A 75 -14.86 14.69 -4.31
CA THR A 75 -15.86 13.74 -4.81
C THR A 75 -16.63 13.11 -3.65
N ARG A 76 -17.45 12.10 -3.95
CA ARG A 76 -18.23 11.39 -2.94
C ARG A 76 -17.32 10.37 -2.23
N ARG A 77 -17.51 10.20 -0.92
CA ARG A 77 -16.62 9.41 -0.05
C ARG A 77 -16.94 7.91 -0.01
N GLU A 78 -18.11 7.52 -0.51
CA GLU A 78 -18.62 6.15 -0.46
C GLU A 78 -19.22 5.77 -1.82
N GLU A 79 -18.90 4.54 -2.26
CA GLU A 79 -19.62 3.80 -3.31
C GLU A 79 -20.83 3.06 -2.75
#